data_AF-A0A504YKB1-F1
#
_entry.id   AF-A0A504YKB1-F1
#
_cell.length_a   1.000
_cell.length_b   1.000
_cell.length_c   1.000
_cell.angle_alpha   90.00
_cell.angle_beta   90.00
_cell.angle_gamma   90.00
#
_symmetry.space_group_name_H-M   'P 1'
#
loop_
_entity.id
_entity.type
_entity.pdbx_description
1 polymer ?
#
loop_
_entity_poly.entity_id
_entity_poly.type
_entity_poly.pdbx_seq_one_letter_code
_entity_poly.pdbx_strand_id
1 'polypeptide(L)'
;MVFASHLRQIADQFRTKYLASNDHSDRTLMPKPTQSQLTGSAWMHASWPLAPALGGPFLAVHWRCGDFVSHLTGRWNYTPSPALAAKQIAEAAQNQKLDVVYLATDASESDVKELEDELAPITVVRFVPSDSDWSHLGPGEIAIIDQWICAHARFFMGTSPSTFTFRITEERTIMGFTPESTFNTLCASGQARYYTNGQDQVDGETDNCEALTFWSIKLEPEYTVPSATSSLPLRSQDEL
;
A
#
# COMPACT_ATOMS: atom_id res chain seq x y z
N MET A 1 -8.13 -5.28 -11.02
CA MET A 1 -9.20 -4.35 -11.45
C MET A 1 -8.59 -2.97 -11.47
N VAL A 2 -8.76 -2.16 -12.53
CA VAL A 2 -8.16 -0.81 -12.58
C VAL A 2 -9.15 0.21 -12.06
N PHE A 3 -8.75 1.03 -11.08
CA PHE A 3 -9.60 2.09 -10.53
C PHE A 3 -9.97 3.15 -11.58
N ALA A 4 -11.12 3.80 -11.36
CA ALA A 4 -11.60 4.87 -12.22
C ALA A 4 -10.54 6.00 -12.33
N SER A 5 -10.35 6.53 -13.54
CA SER A 5 -9.28 7.49 -13.82
C SER A 5 -9.37 8.77 -12.97
N HIS A 6 -10.58 9.27 -12.72
CA HIS A 6 -10.77 10.48 -11.93
C HIS A 6 -10.35 10.28 -10.45
N LEU A 7 -10.59 9.10 -9.87
CA LEU A 7 -10.16 8.79 -8.49
C LEU A 7 -8.64 8.71 -8.39
N ARG A 8 -7.99 8.05 -9.37
CA ARG A 8 -6.52 8.02 -9.46
C ARG A 8 -5.95 9.42 -9.60
N GLN A 9 -6.55 10.27 -10.44
CA GLN A 9 -6.12 11.66 -10.61
C GLN A 9 -6.22 12.47 -9.31
N ILE A 10 -7.30 12.33 -8.54
CA ILE A 10 -7.46 12.99 -7.23
C ILE A 10 -6.37 12.52 -6.26
N ALA A 11 -6.15 11.21 -6.20
CA ALA A 11 -5.14 10.61 -5.35
C ALA A 11 -3.70 11.00 -5.75
N ASP A 12 -3.40 11.11 -7.04
CA ASP A 12 -2.10 11.55 -7.55
C ASP A 12 -1.84 13.03 -7.28
N GLN A 13 -2.88 13.87 -7.35
CA GLN A 13 -2.80 15.27 -6.93
C GLN A 13 -2.48 15.36 -5.43
N PHE A 14 -3.13 14.53 -4.61
CA PHE A 14 -2.86 14.47 -3.18
C PHE A 14 -1.41 14.02 -2.90
N ARG A 15 -0.96 12.93 -3.53
CA ARG A 15 0.42 12.42 -3.44
C ARG A 15 1.45 13.49 -3.78
N THR A 16 1.23 14.21 -4.88
CA THR A 16 2.14 15.27 -5.33
C THR A 16 2.19 16.41 -4.31
N LYS A 17 1.03 16.83 -3.81
CA LYS A 17 0.89 18.01 -2.95
C LYS A 17 1.38 17.79 -1.52
N TYR A 18 1.10 16.63 -0.93
CA TYR A 18 1.30 16.40 0.51
C TYR A 18 2.34 15.33 0.84
N LEU A 19 2.72 14.49 -0.11
CA LEU A 19 3.57 13.31 0.14
C LEU A 19 4.86 13.31 -0.68
N ALA A 20 5.15 14.39 -1.42
CA ALA A 20 6.31 14.49 -2.32
C ALA A 20 6.46 13.27 -3.26
N SER A 21 5.33 12.76 -3.75
CA SER A 21 5.20 11.47 -4.43
C SER A 21 4.60 11.63 -5.82
N ASN A 22 5.18 10.97 -6.82
CA ASN A 22 4.68 10.88 -8.19
C ASN A 22 5.25 9.65 -8.91
N ASP A 23 4.58 9.17 -9.96
CA ASP A 23 4.93 7.89 -10.59
C ASP A 23 6.35 7.82 -11.19
N HIS A 24 6.89 8.96 -11.60
CA HIS A 24 8.25 9.01 -12.14
C HIS A 24 9.31 8.81 -11.05
N SER A 25 9.23 9.57 -9.94
CA SER A 25 10.17 9.40 -8.81
C SER A 25 9.98 8.08 -8.08
N ASP A 26 8.75 7.59 -8.04
CA ASP A 26 8.35 6.44 -7.24
C ASP A 26 8.51 5.13 -8.01
N ARG A 27 8.86 5.20 -9.29
CA ARG A 27 8.97 4.04 -10.21
C ARG A 27 7.64 3.26 -10.32
N THR A 28 6.52 3.96 -10.24
CA THR A 28 5.15 3.41 -10.33
C THR A 28 4.47 3.91 -11.61
N LEU A 29 5.17 3.95 -12.74
CA LEU A 29 4.52 4.25 -14.01
C LEU A 29 3.73 3.04 -14.49
N MET A 30 2.43 3.24 -14.76
CA MET A 30 1.62 2.23 -15.43
C MET A 30 2.20 1.90 -16.83
N PRO A 31 2.11 0.64 -17.29
CA PRO A 31 2.41 0.29 -18.67
C PRO A 31 1.56 1.12 -19.66
N LYS A 32 2.10 1.40 -20.85
CA LYS A 32 1.36 2.12 -21.90
C LYS A 32 0.56 1.14 -22.77
N PRO A 33 -0.65 1.50 -23.23
CA PRO A 33 -1.36 0.71 -24.25
C PRO A 33 -0.54 0.64 -25.55
N THR A 34 -0.60 -0.49 -26.26
CA THR A 34 -0.02 -0.61 -27.61
C THR A 34 -0.92 0.02 -28.66
N GLN A 35 -0.32 0.48 -29.78
CA GLN A 35 -1.04 1.17 -30.87
C GLN A 35 -2.21 0.36 -31.47
N SER A 36 -2.20 -0.97 -31.33
CA SER A 36 -3.24 -1.86 -31.85
C SER A 36 -4.37 -2.17 -30.86
N GLN A 37 -4.41 -1.56 -29.67
CA GLN A 37 -5.39 -1.88 -28.63
C GLN A 37 -6.20 -0.67 -28.14
N LEU A 38 -7.43 -0.96 -27.70
CA LEU A 38 -8.32 -0.01 -27.03
C LEU A 38 -7.65 0.58 -25.78
N THR A 39 -8.01 1.82 -25.44
CA THR A 39 -7.45 2.68 -24.38
C THR A 39 -7.56 2.16 -22.93
N GLY A 40 -7.91 0.88 -22.72
CA GLY A 40 -8.07 0.25 -21.40
C GLY A 40 -7.35 -1.09 -21.22
N SER A 41 -6.44 -1.46 -22.13
CA SER A 41 -5.73 -2.75 -22.16
C SER A 41 -4.35 -2.73 -21.51
N ALA A 42 -3.85 -1.57 -21.11
CA ALA A 42 -2.52 -1.36 -20.55
C ALA A 42 -2.17 -2.30 -19.39
N TRP A 43 -3.15 -2.71 -18.59
CA TRP A 43 -2.96 -3.62 -17.46
C TRP A 43 -2.63 -5.07 -17.86
N MET A 44 -2.84 -5.46 -19.13
CA MET A 44 -2.49 -6.80 -19.64
C MET A 44 -0.99 -6.97 -19.92
N HIS A 45 -0.19 -5.91 -19.77
CA HIS A 45 1.25 -5.98 -19.96
C HIS A 45 1.95 -6.68 -18.79
N ALA A 46 2.92 -7.52 -19.13
CA ALA A 46 3.57 -8.43 -18.17
C ALA A 46 4.32 -7.76 -17.01
N SER A 47 4.73 -6.50 -17.17
CA SER A 47 5.59 -5.83 -16.19
C SER A 47 5.38 -4.33 -16.19
N TRP A 48 5.46 -3.74 -14.99
CA TRP A 48 5.58 -2.29 -14.84
C TRP A 48 6.96 -1.86 -15.35
N PRO A 49 7.06 -0.85 -16.23
CA PRO A 49 8.29 -0.51 -16.93
C PRO A 49 9.51 -0.21 -16.04
N LEU A 50 9.26 0.18 -14.78
CA LEU A 50 10.30 0.57 -13.83
C LEU A 50 10.39 -0.34 -12.60
N ALA A 51 9.85 -1.57 -12.68
CA ALA A 51 9.91 -2.52 -11.56
C ALA A 51 11.37 -2.87 -11.13
N PRO A 52 11.63 -3.22 -9.85
CA PRO A 52 10.68 -3.13 -8.73
C PRO A 52 10.29 -1.67 -8.45
N ALA A 53 9.03 -1.47 -8.08
CA ALA A 53 8.54 -0.15 -7.67
C ALA A 53 9.26 0.30 -6.40
N LEU A 54 9.51 1.62 -6.29
CA LEU A 54 10.19 2.22 -5.13
C LEU A 54 9.20 2.82 -4.13
N GLY A 55 8.15 3.49 -4.62
CA GLY A 55 7.18 4.22 -3.81
C GLY A 55 7.65 5.60 -3.36
N GLY A 56 6.67 6.45 -3.08
CA GLY A 56 6.88 7.81 -2.58
C GLY A 56 7.51 7.81 -1.19
N PRO A 57 8.16 8.91 -0.77
CA PRO A 57 8.92 8.99 0.48
C PRO A 57 8.04 9.10 1.73
N PHE A 58 7.09 8.17 1.90
CA PHE A 58 6.20 8.08 3.05
C PHE A 58 5.90 6.62 3.40
N LEU A 59 5.55 6.39 4.66
CA LEU A 59 5.02 5.14 5.17
C LEU A 59 3.50 5.18 5.05
N ALA A 60 2.89 4.18 4.40
CA ALA A 60 1.43 4.05 4.44
C ALA A 60 1.01 3.04 5.51
N VAL A 61 -0.01 3.44 6.26
CA VAL A 61 -0.63 2.63 7.30
C VAL A 61 -2.11 2.51 7.00
N HIS A 62 -2.60 1.28 6.90
CA HIS A 62 -4.04 1.03 6.98
C HIS A 62 -4.38 0.47 8.37
N TRP A 63 -4.94 1.33 9.22
CA TRP A 63 -5.32 0.99 10.59
C TRP A 63 -6.85 0.80 10.66
N ARG A 64 -7.29 -0.45 10.60
CA ARG A 64 -8.70 -0.84 10.68
C ARG A 64 -9.14 -0.86 12.15
N CYS A 65 -10.12 -0.05 12.50
CA CYS A 65 -10.65 0.06 13.86
C CYS A 65 -12.12 -0.35 13.93
N GLY A 66 -13.04 0.40 13.31
CA GLY A 66 -14.50 0.19 13.31
C GLY A 66 -15.04 -0.93 14.20
N ASP A 67 -15.45 -2.03 13.57
CA ASP A 67 -15.94 -3.25 14.23
C ASP A 67 -14.83 -4.19 14.75
N PHE A 68 -13.56 -3.87 14.46
CA PHE A 68 -12.39 -4.57 15.02
C PHE A 68 -12.13 -4.19 16.48
N VAL A 69 -12.67 -3.05 16.93
CA VAL A 69 -12.75 -2.65 18.34
C VAL A 69 -14.10 -3.08 18.91
N SER A 70 -14.08 -3.80 20.03
CA SER A 70 -15.33 -4.23 20.66
C SER A 70 -16.12 -3.04 21.20
N HIS A 71 -17.24 -2.68 20.56
CA HIS A 71 -18.12 -1.60 21.03
C HIS A 71 -18.66 -1.80 22.47
N LEU A 72 -18.73 -3.04 22.96
CA LEU A 72 -19.22 -3.36 24.30
C LEU A 72 -18.17 -3.20 25.40
N THR A 73 -16.89 -3.41 25.06
CA THR A 73 -15.81 -3.50 26.06
C THR A 73 -14.67 -2.52 25.83
N GLY A 74 -14.66 -1.82 24.68
CA GLY A 74 -13.54 -0.97 24.24
C GLY A 74 -12.26 -1.76 23.97
N ARG A 75 -12.32 -3.09 23.87
CA ARG A 75 -11.14 -3.93 23.74
C ARG A 75 -10.62 -3.96 22.30
N TRP A 76 -9.30 -3.82 22.20
CA TRP A 76 -8.48 -3.80 21.00
C TRP A 76 -7.97 -5.22 20.65
N ASN A 77 -8.89 -6.16 20.41
CA ASN A 77 -8.53 -7.57 20.27
C ASN A 77 -7.98 -7.94 18.88
N TYR A 78 -8.38 -7.20 17.84
CA TYR A 78 -8.05 -7.50 16.44
C TYR A 78 -7.27 -6.39 15.73
N THR A 79 -6.97 -5.32 16.46
CA THR A 79 -6.26 -4.14 15.97
C THR A 79 -5.62 -3.44 17.17
N PRO A 80 -4.42 -2.85 17.05
CA PRO A 80 -3.76 -2.18 18.18
C PRO A 80 -4.54 -0.95 18.65
N SER A 81 -4.43 -0.64 19.95
CA SER A 81 -4.83 0.66 20.50
C SER A 81 -4.04 1.81 19.87
N PRO A 82 -4.48 3.08 19.99
CA PRO A 82 -3.80 4.21 19.37
C PRO A 82 -2.33 4.30 19.79
N ALA A 83 -2.05 4.23 21.10
CA ALA A 83 -0.68 4.23 21.62
C ALA A 83 0.18 3.05 21.12
N LEU A 84 -0.39 1.85 21.00
CA LEU A 84 0.35 0.69 20.51
C LEU A 84 0.60 0.78 18.99
N ALA A 85 -0.39 1.26 18.24
CA ALA A 85 -0.28 1.52 16.81
C ALA A 85 0.81 2.56 16.56
N ALA A 86 0.79 3.68 17.29
CA ALA A 86 1.80 4.72 17.20
C ALA A 86 3.21 4.16 17.44
N LYS A 87 3.40 3.33 18.46
CA LYS A 87 4.68 2.66 18.72
C LYS A 87 5.15 1.80 17.53
N GLN A 88 4.28 0.94 17.01
CA GLN A 88 4.61 0.06 15.88
C GLN A 88 4.91 0.86 14.59
N ILE A 89 4.16 1.93 14.35
CA ILE A 89 4.34 2.83 13.20
C ILE A 89 5.65 3.60 13.35
N ALA A 90 5.99 4.11 14.53
CA ALA A 90 7.23 4.83 14.78
C ALA A 90 8.46 3.95 14.57
N GLU A 91 8.43 2.70 15.06
CA GLU A 91 9.50 1.71 14.81
C GLU A 91 9.67 1.43 13.31
N ALA A 92 8.56 1.24 12.58
CA ALA A 92 8.59 1.04 11.13
C ALA A 92 9.15 2.26 10.39
N ALA A 93 8.66 3.46 10.73
CA ALA A 93 9.09 4.73 10.13
C ALA A 93 10.59 4.96 10.34
N GLN A 94 11.10 4.73 11.56
CA GLN A 94 12.51 4.82 11.88
C GLN A 94 13.36 3.84 11.05
N ASN A 95 12.96 2.57 10.99
CA ASN A 95 13.67 1.53 10.24
C ASN A 95 13.75 1.86 8.74
N GLN A 96 12.69 2.45 8.19
CA GLN A 96 12.60 2.84 6.78
C GLN A 96 13.14 4.25 6.50
N LYS A 97 13.53 5.00 7.55
CA LYS A 97 13.98 6.41 7.48
C LYS A 97 12.94 7.32 6.81
N LEU A 98 11.69 7.20 7.26
CA LEU A 98 10.54 7.95 6.79
C LEU A 98 10.03 8.85 7.93
N ASP A 99 9.75 10.10 7.61
CA ASP A 99 9.26 11.13 8.54
C ASP A 99 7.79 11.52 8.28
N VAL A 100 7.20 10.98 7.21
CA VAL A 100 5.79 11.17 6.84
C VAL A 100 5.06 9.83 6.84
N VAL A 101 3.90 9.80 7.50
CA VAL A 101 2.96 8.68 7.54
C VAL A 101 1.66 9.10 6.87
N TYR A 102 1.25 8.35 5.84
CA TYR A 102 -0.12 8.41 5.33
C TYR A 102 -0.99 7.41 6.07
N LEU A 103 -2.06 7.87 6.70
CA LEU A 103 -2.98 7.05 7.49
C LEU A 103 -4.33 6.88 6.78
N ALA A 104 -4.65 5.65 6.38
CA ALA A 104 -5.98 5.23 5.99
C ALA A 104 -6.64 4.53 7.18
N THR A 105 -7.75 5.07 7.69
CA THR A 105 -8.40 4.53 8.90
C THR A 105 -9.89 4.86 8.95
N ASP A 106 -10.64 4.00 9.63
CA ASP A 106 -12.02 4.24 10.04
C ASP A 106 -12.15 4.41 11.57
N ALA A 107 -11.04 4.71 12.25
CA ALA A 107 -11.02 5.05 13.67
C ALA A 107 -11.79 6.34 13.96
N SER A 108 -12.16 6.53 15.23
CA SER A 108 -12.75 7.79 15.67
C SER A 108 -11.73 8.93 15.63
N GLU A 109 -12.17 10.18 15.45
CA GLU A 109 -11.26 11.33 15.45
C GLU A 109 -10.48 11.48 16.78
N SER A 110 -11.04 11.04 17.91
CA SER A 110 -10.32 11.00 19.18
C SER A 110 -9.18 9.98 19.19
N ASP A 111 -9.41 8.78 18.63
CA ASP A 111 -8.37 7.75 18.53
C ASP A 111 -7.27 8.17 17.56
N VAL A 112 -7.64 8.82 16.45
CA VAL A 112 -6.66 9.38 15.51
C VAL A 112 -5.84 10.47 16.18
N LYS A 113 -6.48 11.37 16.95
CA LYS A 113 -5.76 12.44 17.64
C LYS A 113 -4.75 11.90 18.65
N GLU A 114 -5.12 10.87 19.42
CA GLU A 114 -4.20 10.18 20.32
C GLU A 114 -3.01 9.59 19.56
N LEU A 115 -3.27 8.88 18.46
CA LEU A 115 -2.22 8.31 17.61
C LEU A 115 -1.29 9.37 17.02
N GLU A 116 -1.82 10.51 16.57
CA GLU A 116 -1.05 11.64 16.04
C GLU A 116 -0.15 12.27 17.10
N ASP A 117 -0.67 12.44 18.33
CA ASP A 117 0.10 12.99 19.45
C ASP A 117 1.26 12.08 19.86
N GLU A 118 1.02 10.77 19.90
CA GLU A 118 2.04 9.76 20.23
C GLU A 118 3.08 9.58 19.10
N LEU A 119 2.74 9.90 17.85
CA LEU A 119 3.66 9.82 16.71
C LEU A 119 4.56 11.06 16.56
N ALA A 120 4.29 12.16 17.25
CA ALA A 120 5.09 13.37 17.15
C ALA A 120 6.59 13.07 17.43
N PRO A 121 7.53 13.52 16.58
CA PRO A 121 7.38 14.55 15.54
C PRO A 121 7.11 14.01 14.11
N ILE A 122 6.77 12.74 13.92
CA ILE A 122 6.42 12.19 12.60
C ILE A 122 5.17 12.88 12.08
N THR A 123 5.19 13.32 10.82
CA THR A 123 4.05 13.99 10.20
C THR A 123 3.02 12.96 9.76
N VAL A 124 1.83 13.01 10.35
CA VAL A 124 0.70 12.17 9.93
C VAL A 124 -0.17 12.96 8.95
N VAL A 125 -0.52 12.31 7.84
CA VAL A 125 -1.32 12.89 6.75
C VAL A 125 -2.48 11.95 6.44
N ARG A 126 -3.69 12.51 6.31
CA ARG A 126 -4.92 11.78 5.95
C ARG A 126 -5.60 12.44 4.75
N PHE A 127 -6.19 11.65 3.87
CA PHE A 127 -7.12 12.20 2.87
C PHE A 127 -8.46 12.49 3.56
N VAL A 128 -8.68 13.75 3.90
CA VAL A 128 -9.96 14.24 4.45
C VAL A 128 -10.58 15.18 3.40
N PRO A 129 -11.62 14.75 2.67
CA PRO A 129 -12.31 15.63 1.73
C PRO A 129 -12.95 16.82 2.47
N SER A 130 -12.86 18.02 1.89
CA SER A 130 -13.51 19.22 2.45
C SER A 130 -15.03 19.13 2.32
N ASP A 131 -15.80 19.81 3.18
CA ASP A 131 -17.28 19.89 3.13
C ASP A 131 -17.86 20.14 1.72
N SER A 132 -17.15 20.90 0.88
CA SER A 132 -17.51 21.10 -0.53
C SER A 132 -17.24 19.88 -1.44
N ASP A 133 -16.19 19.11 -1.17
CA ASP A 133 -15.84 17.87 -1.89
C ASP A 133 -16.81 16.71 -1.57
N TRP A 134 -17.45 16.72 -0.38
CA TRP A 134 -18.48 15.75 0.01
C TRP A 134 -19.70 15.74 -0.92
N SER A 135 -19.91 16.81 -1.70
CA SER A 135 -21.00 16.87 -2.67
C SER A 135 -20.81 15.94 -3.87
N HIS A 136 -19.60 15.41 -4.09
CA HIS A 136 -19.27 14.63 -5.28
C HIS A 136 -18.57 13.29 -5.03
N LEU A 137 -18.02 13.02 -3.85
CA LEU A 137 -17.38 11.73 -3.53
C LEU A 137 -18.17 10.94 -2.49
N GLY A 138 -18.57 9.73 -2.84
CA GLY A 138 -19.15 8.76 -1.93
C GLY A 138 -18.10 8.05 -1.06
N PRO A 139 -18.51 7.33 -0.01
CA PRO A 139 -17.59 6.62 0.90
C PRO A 139 -16.74 5.56 0.18
N GLY A 140 -17.30 4.89 -0.85
CA GLY A 140 -16.54 3.94 -1.65
C GLY A 140 -15.46 4.59 -2.51
N GLU A 141 -15.66 5.83 -2.96
CA GLU A 141 -14.68 6.56 -3.75
C GLU A 141 -13.52 7.06 -2.88
N ILE A 142 -13.83 7.53 -1.66
CA ILE A 142 -12.84 7.87 -0.63
C ILE A 142 -11.99 6.64 -0.29
N ALA A 143 -12.63 5.49 -0.07
CA ALA A 143 -11.94 4.23 0.20
C ALA A 143 -10.96 3.82 -0.92
N ILE A 144 -11.33 4.06 -2.19
CA ILE A 144 -10.46 3.78 -3.34
C ILE A 144 -9.28 4.75 -3.41
N ILE A 145 -9.50 6.02 -3.07
CA ILE A 145 -8.43 7.02 -2.98
C ILE A 145 -7.43 6.63 -1.90
N ASP A 146 -7.89 6.23 -0.71
CA ASP A 146 -7.04 5.71 0.37
C ASP A 146 -6.23 4.50 -0.09
N GLN A 147 -6.87 3.51 -0.71
CA GLN A 147 -6.18 2.32 -1.22
C GLN A 147 -5.11 2.69 -2.24
N TRP A 148 -5.41 3.60 -3.16
CA TRP A 148 -4.45 4.06 -4.16
C TRP A 148 -3.25 4.76 -3.53
N ILE A 149 -3.47 5.69 -2.59
CA ILE A 149 -2.38 6.39 -1.90
C ILE A 149 -1.53 5.40 -1.11
N CYS A 150 -2.15 4.51 -0.33
CA CYS A 150 -1.44 3.48 0.42
C CYS A 150 -0.60 2.57 -0.49
N ALA A 151 -1.15 2.19 -1.64
CA ALA A 151 -0.45 1.33 -2.58
C ALA A 151 0.84 1.97 -3.13
N HIS A 152 0.94 3.31 -3.16
CA HIS A 152 2.09 4.04 -3.70
C HIS A 152 3.18 4.39 -2.68
N ALA A 153 3.04 3.96 -1.42
CA ALA A 153 4.04 4.24 -0.39
C ALA A 153 5.33 3.44 -0.56
N ARG A 154 6.46 3.97 -0.05
CA ARG A 154 7.73 3.23 -0.01
C ARG A 154 7.64 1.98 0.86
N PHE A 155 6.89 2.07 1.95
CA PHE A 155 6.61 0.95 2.83
C PHE A 155 5.14 0.97 3.22
N PHE A 156 4.53 -0.21 3.28
CA PHE A 156 3.15 -0.37 3.68
C PHE A 156 3.03 -1.36 4.83
N MET A 157 2.18 -1.02 5.80
CA MET A 157 1.71 -1.92 6.85
C MET A 157 0.20 -1.76 7.05
N GLY A 158 -0.51 -2.86 7.28
CA GLY A 158 -1.95 -2.86 7.42
C GLY A 158 -2.46 -3.73 8.55
N THR A 159 -3.76 -3.66 8.82
CA THR A 159 -4.43 -4.56 9.77
C THR A 159 -4.83 -5.88 9.09
N SER A 160 -4.56 -7.01 9.74
CA SER A 160 -5.03 -8.34 9.35
C SER A 160 -6.14 -8.82 10.31
N PRO A 161 -7.23 -9.46 9.85
CA PRO A 161 -7.51 -9.90 8.48
C PRO A 161 -8.43 -8.92 7.70
N SER A 162 -8.02 -7.67 7.49
CA SER A 162 -8.84 -6.71 6.76
C SER A 162 -8.81 -6.92 5.25
N THR A 163 -9.98 -7.05 4.63
CA THR A 163 -10.11 -7.12 3.16
C THR A 163 -9.69 -5.83 2.47
N PHE A 164 -9.78 -4.68 3.15
CA PHE A 164 -9.25 -3.42 2.66
C PHE A 164 -7.71 -3.48 2.53
N THR A 165 -7.02 -3.99 3.56
CA THR A 165 -5.57 -4.27 3.50
C THR A 165 -5.23 -5.19 2.34
N PHE A 166 -6.00 -6.27 2.15
CA PHE A 166 -5.72 -7.24 1.08
C PHE A 166 -5.79 -6.62 -0.32
N ARG A 167 -6.69 -5.66 -0.55
CA ARG A 167 -6.75 -4.95 -1.84
C ARG A 167 -5.54 -4.05 -2.06
N ILE A 168 -5.01 -3.44 -1.00
CA ILE A 168 -3.77 -2.65 -1.09
C ILE A 168 -2.58 -3.55 -1.42
N THR A 169 -2.44 -4.70 -0.76
CA THR A 169 -1.31 -5.61 -1.04
C THR A 169 -1.37 -6.21 -2.44
N GLU A 170 -2.57 -6.53 -2.94
CA GLU A 170 -2.77 -6.93 -4.34
C GLU A 170 -2.33 -5.81 -5.30
N GLU A 171 -2.78 -4.57 -5.08
CA GLU A 171 -2.42 -3.43 -5.94
C GLU A 171 -0.90 -3.19 -5.93
N ARG A 172 -0.25 -3.26 -4.76
CA ARG A 172 1.21 -3.19 -4.63
C ARG A 172 1.92 -4.31 -5.38
N THR A 173 1.37 -5.52 -5.34
CA THR A 173 1.92 -6.67 -6.07
C THR A 173 1.78 -6.48 -7.58
N ILE A 174 0.63 -5.94 -8.05
CA ILE A 174 0.41 -5.60 -9.46
C ILE A 174 1.44 -4.57 -9.93
N MET A 175 1.74 -3.58 -9.10
CA MET A 175 2.75 -2.54 -9.37
C MET A 175 4.20 -3.03 -9.30
N GLY A 176 4.44 -4.24 -8.78
CA GLY A 176 5.79 -4.80 -8.65
C GLY A 176 6.58 -4.24 -7.46
N PHE A 177 5.91 -3.86 -6.38
CA PHE A 177 6.58 -3.64 -5.09
C PHE A 177 7.14 -4.96 -4.54
N THR A 178 8.21 -4.88 -3.75
CA THR A 178 8.78 -6.09 -3.14
C THR A 178 7.88 -6.60 -2.01
N PRO A 179 7.90 -7.92 -1.71
CA PRO A 179 7.12 -8.47 -0.62
C PRO A 179 7.42 -7.84 0.75
N GLU A 180 8.69 -7.53 1.02
CA GLU A 180 9.15 -6.95 2.30
C GLU A 180 8.55 -5.56 2.53
N SER A 181 8.30 -4.80 1.46
CA SER A 181 7.67 -3.48 1.55
C SER A 181 6.13 -3.54 1.58
N THR A 182 5.53 -4.72 1.47
CA THR A 182 4.09 -4.89 1.18
C THR A 182 3.36 -5.73 2.21
N PHE A 183 3.95 -6.83 2.69
CA PHE A 183 3.22 -7.84 3.46
C PHE A 183 3.44 -7.70 4.97
N ASN A 184 3.22 -6.50 5.51
CA ASN A 184 3.49 -6.18 6.92
C ASN A 184 2.20 -5.90 7.70
N THR A 185 2.15 -6.35 8.95
CA THR A 185 0.95 -6.37 9.79
C THR A 185 1.12 -5.55 11.07
N LEU A 186 0.15 -4.68 11.35
CA LEU A 186 -0.08 -4.13 12.69
C LEU A 186 -0.70 -5.18 13.60
N CYS A 187 -0.13 -5.38 14.78
CA CYS A 187 -0.59 -6.40 15.73
C CYS A 187 -1.36 -5.79 16.90
N ALA A 188 -2.44 -6.48 17.32
CA ALA A 188 -3.29 -6.07 18.44
C ALA A 188 -2.55 -6.03 19.79
N SER A 189 -1.50 -6.85 19.92
CA SER A 189 -0.55 -6.82 21.01
C SER A 189 0.88 -7.03 20.48
N GLY A 190 1.88 -6.71 21.30
CA GLY A 190 3.28 -6.90 20.93
C GLY A 190 3.77 -5.98 19.82
N GLN A 191 4.69 -6.49 19.01
CA GLN A 191 5.33 -5.77 17.91
C GLN A 191 4.64 -6.05 16.57
N ALA A 192 4.81 -5.13 15.61
CA ALA A 192 4.38 -5.38 14.23
C ALA A 192 5.09 -6.61 13.65
N ARG A 193 4.43 -7.30 12.72
CA ARG A 193 5.01 -8.44 12.02
C ARG A 193 5.39 -8.02 10.61
N TYR A 194 6.63 -8.30 10.24
CA TYR A 194 7.18 -7.98 8.94
C TYR A 194 7.31 -9.24 8.09
N TYR A 195 7.18 -9.10 6.77
CA TYR A 195 7.43 -10.22 5.87
C TYR A 195 8.94 -10.52 5.79
N THR A 196 9.31 -11.76 6.07
CA THR A 196 10.72 -12.21 6.15
C THR A 196 11.05 -13.35 5.20
N ASN A 197 10.22 -13.60 4.18
CA ASN A 197 10.43 -14.68 3.22
C ASN A 197 10.64 -16.06 3.88
N GLY A 198 9.92 -16.31 4.98
CA GLY A 198 10.01 -17.56 5.75
C GLY A 198 11.25 -17.70 6.64
N GLN A 199 12.01 -16.62 6.87
CA GLN A 199 13.24 -16.65 7.66
C GLN A 199 13.03 -16.43 9.17
N ASP A 200 11.90 -15.81 9.58
CA ASP A 200 11.58 -15.58 10.99
C ASP A 200 10.30 -16.33 11.40
N GLN A 201 10.40 -17.65 11.53
CA GLN A 201 9.57 -18.36 12.51
C GLN A 201 10.35 -18.39 13.82
N VAL A 202 10.24 -17.33 14.62
CA VAL A 202 10.67 -17.39 16.02
C VAL A 202 9.59 -18.17 16.76
N ASP A 203 9.87 -19.46 16.98
CA ASP A 203 9.17 -20.28 17.96
C ASP A 203 9.23 -19.58 19.33
N GLY A 204 8.11 -19.01 19.80
CA GLY A 204 8.06 -18.55 21.19
C GLY A 204 7.00 -17.51 21.58
N GLU A 205 6.34 -16.82 20.65
CA GLU A 205 5.36 -15.78 21.02
C GLU A 205 3.92 -16.24 20.74
N THR A 206 3.15 -16.41 21.81
CA THR A 206 1.76 -16.90 21.84
C THR A 206 0.74 -15.88 21.35
N ASP A 207 1.13 -14.94 20.48
CA ASP A 207 0.22 -13.94 19.95
C ASP A 207 -0.25 -14.36 18.56
N ASN A 208 -1.56 -14.31 18.31
CA ASN A 208 -2.20 -14.76 17.06
C ASN A 208 -1.94 -13.80 15.89
N CYS A 209 -0.83 -13.05 15.91
CA CYS A 209 -0.48 -12.07 14.90
C CYS A 209 0.69 -12.55 14.04
N GLU A 210 0.45 -12.60 12.72
CA GLU A 210 1.42 -12.97 11.70
C GLU A 210 1.54 -11.88 10.63
N ALA A 211 2.66 -11.86 9.91
CA ALA A 211 2.80 -11.04 8.71
C ALA A 211 1.79 -11.49 7.64
N LEU A 212 1.42 -10.57 6.75
CA LEU A 212 0.51 -10.90 5.65
C LEU A 212 1.15 -11.98 4.77
N THR A 213 0.35 -12.94 4.30
CA THR A 213 0.86 -13.96 3.39
C THR A 213 1.17 -13.36 2.02
N PHE A 214 2.38 -13.59 1.52
CA PHE A 214 2.73 -13.21 0.15
C PHE A 214 2.08 -14.16 -0.87
N TRP A 215 1.15 -13.61 -1.66
CA TRP A 215 0.55 -14.29 -2.81
C TRP A 215 1.08 -13.67 -4.11
N SER A 216 2.10 -14.29 -4.71
CA SER A 216 2.67 -13.79 -5.97
C SER A 216 1.67 -13.83 -7.12
N ILE A 217 1.65 -12.79 -7.95
CA ILE A 217 0.90 -12.83 -9.21
C ILE A 217 1.50 -13.90 -10.13
N LYS A 218 0.63 -14.69 -10.75
CA LYS A 218 0.98 -15.63 -11.82
C LYS A 218 0.44 -15.09 -13.13
N LEU A 219 1.34 -14.77 -14.05
CA LEU A 219 1.00 -14.29 -15.39
C LEU A 219 1.13 -15.46 -16.36
N GLU A 220 0.05 -15.76 -17.07
CA GLU A 220 0.05 -16.79 -18.10
C GLU A 220 0.40 -16.15 -19.45
N PRO A 221 1.41 -16.66 -20.18
CA PRO A 221 1.84 -16.07 -21.46
C PRO A 221 0.73 -15.95 -22.50
N GLU A 222 -0.26 -16.83 -22.46
CA GLU A 222 -1.40 -16.82 -23.39
C GLU A 222 -2.36 -15.65 -23.19
N TYR A 223 -2.40 -15.05 -21.99
CA TYR A 223 -3.24 -13.90 -21.65
C TYR A 223 -2.46 -12.62 -21.36
N THR A 224 -1.13 -12.65 -21.53
CA THR A 224 -0.25 -11.53 -21.17
C THR A 224 0.43 -10.97 -22.40
N VAL A 225 0.43 -9.64 -22.55
CA VAL A 225 1.17 -8.96 -23.62
C VAL A 225 2.66 -8.92 -23.25
N PRO A 226 3.56 -9.49 -24.08
CA PRO A 226 4.99 -9.43 -23.83
C PRO A 226 5.50 -8.00 -23.79
N SER A 227 6.49 -7.72 -22.93
CA SER A 227 7.18 -6.43 -22.95
C SER A 227 8.04 -6.33 -24.21
N ALA A 228 8.02 -5.18 -24.89
CA ALA A 228 8.79 -4.95 -26.13
C ALA A 228 10.32 -5.06 -25.95
N THR A 229 10.82 -5.17 -24.72
CA THR A 229 12.23 -5.41 -24.43
C THR A 229 12.68 -6.87 -24.59
N SER A 230 11.78 -7.83 -24.84
CA SER A 230 12.18 -9.24 -25.03
C SER A 230 12.51 -9.62 -26.48
N SER A 231 12.47 -8.69 -27.43
CA SER A 231 12.62 -8.96 -28.87
C SER A 231 13.85 -8.30 -29.50
N LEU A 232 14.97 -8.23 -28.77
CA LEU A 232 16.26 -8.13 -29.44
C LEU A 232 16.76 -9.56 -29.71
N PRO A 233 16.77 -10.04 -30.98
CA PRO A 233 17.42 -11.31 -31.28
C PRO A 233 18.91 -11.18 -30.95
N LEU A 234 19.47 -12.18 -30.25
CA LEU A 234 20.91 -12.35 -30.15
C LEU A 234 21.46 -12.37 -31.58
N ARG A 235 22.15 -11.30 -31.96
CA ARG A 235 22.93 -11.26 -33.19
C ARG A 235 24.02 -12.31 -33.03
N SER A 236 23.90 -13.43 -33.74
CA SER A 236 24.92 -14.46 -33.80
C SER A 236 26.25 -13.83 -34.21
N GLN A 237 27.27 -14.01 -33.37
CA GLN A 237 28.66 -13.70 -33.73
C GLN A 237 29.15 -14.75 -34.72
N ASP A 238 28.72 -14.66 -35.97
CA ASP A 238 29.28 -15.44 -37.08
C ASP A 238 29.24 -14.59 -38.36
N GLU A 239 29.93 -13.46 -38.34
CA GLU A 239 30.45 -12.78 -39.54
C GLU A 239 31.81 -12.15 -39.20
N LEU A 240 32.87 -12.98 -39.26
CA LEU A 240 34.27 -12.59 -39.45
C LEU A 240 35.00 -13.73 -40.15
#